data_AF-A0AAD8N5E4-F1
#
_entry.id   AF-A0AAD8N5E4-F1
#
_cell.length_a   1.000
_cell.length_b   1.000
_cell.length_c   1.000
_cell.angle_alpha   90.00
_cell.angle_beta   90.00
_cell.angle_gamma   90.00
#
_symmetry.space_group_name_H-M   'P 1'
#
loop_
_entity.id
_entity.type
_entity.pdbx_description
1 polymer ?
#
loop_
_entity_poly.entity_id
_entity_poly.type
_entity_poly.pdbx_seq_one_letter_code
_entity_poly.pdbx_strand_id
1 'polypeptide(L)'
;MTLIAFSGTVVDTKICHPTEFDFYLCSHAGIQGISRPAHYHVLWDENNFTADGIQSLTNNLCYTYARCTRSVSVVPPAYYAHLAAFRARFYLEPELQENGCGVGQGMKNTRGVGESGVRPLPALKENVKRVMFYC
;
A
#
# COMPACT_ATOMS: atom_id res chain seq x y z
N MET A 1 -25.18 -5.66 14.87
CA MET A 1 -24.57 -6.77 14.08
C MET A 1 -23.83 -6.13 12.93
N THR A 2 -22.57 -5.77 13.15
CA THR A 2 -21.74 -5.10 12.13
C THR A 2 -21.42 -6.13 11.04
N LEU A 3 -21.59 -5.78 9.76
CA LEU A 3 -21.22 -6.64 8.63
C LEU A 3 -19.69 -6.79 8.58
N ILE A 4 -19.16 -7.77 9.32
CA ILE A 4 -17.75 -8.13 9.27
C ILE A 4 -17.63 -9.22 8.21
N ALA A 5 -17.12 -8.87 7.02
CA ALA A 5 -16.81 -9.86 6.00
C ALA A 5 -15.67 -10.78 6.50
N PHE A 6 -15.78 -12.09 6.23
CA PHE A 6 -14.75 -13.05 6.63
C PHE A 6 -13.48 -12.85 5.80
N SER A 7 -12.33 -13.13 6.42
CA SER A 7 -11.04 -13.15 5.73
C SER A 7 -11.07 -14.15 4.58
N GLY A 8 -10.62 -13.73 3.40
CA GLY A 8 -10.65 -14.52 2.17
C GLY A 8 -11.96 -14.39 1.36
N THR A 9 -12.89 -13.52 1.77
CA THR A 9 -14.09 -13.24 0.96
C THR A 9 -13.69 -12.55 -0.34
N VAL A 10 -14.08 -13.13 -1.48
CA VAL A 10 -13.88 -12.58 -2.83
C VAL A 10 -15.22 -12.24 -3.46
N VAL A 11 -15.28 -11.11 -4.16
CA VAL A 11 -16.44 -10.70 -4.97
C VAL A 11 -15.95 -10.26 -6.35
N ASP A 12 -16.31 -11.03 -7.36
CA ASP A 12 -15.96 -10.82 -8.78
C ASP A 12 -17.19 -10.72 -9.70
N THR A 13 -18.41 -10.77 -9.13
CA THR A 13 -19.67 -10.72 -9.88
C THR A 13 -20.54 -9.54 -9.47
N LYS A 14 -21.40 -9.07 -10.40
CA LYS A 14 -22.41 -8.01 -10.26
C LYS A 14 -21.92 -6.58 -9.99
N ILE A 15 -20.86 -6.41 -9.21
CA ILE A 15 -20.32 -5.09 -8.80
C ILE A 15 -18.98 -4.75 -9.45
N CYS A 16 -18.46 -5.65 -10.28
CA CYS A 16 -17.21 -5.54 -11.02
C CYS A 16 -17.43 -4.95 -12.41
N HIS A 17 -16.34 -4.59 -13.08
CA HIS A 17 -16.35 -4.08 -14.44
C HIS A 17 -16.93 -5.13 -15.41
N PRO A 18 -17.77 -4.74 -16.39
CA PRO A 18 -18.46 -5.69 -17.26
C PRO A 18 -17.55 -6.40 -18.28
N THR A 19 -16.37 -5.83 -18.57
CA THR A 19 -15.47 -6.33 -19.63
C THR A 19 -14.02 -6.51 -19.20
N GLU A 20 -13.61 -5.88 -18.10
CA GLU A 20 -12.23 -5.93 -17.61
C GLU A 20 -12.19 -6.86 -16.42
N PHE A 21 -11.01 -7.36 -16.09
CA PHE A 21 -10.87 -8.31 -15.01
C PHE A 21 -10.53 -7.62 -13.70
N ASP A 22 -11.55 -7.40 -12.87
CA ASP A 22 -11.44 -6.84 -11.54
C ASP A 22 -12.21 -7.64 -10.48
N PHE A 23 -11.74 -7.56 -9.24
CA PHE A 23 -12.36 -8.26 -8.11
C PHE A 23 -12.09 -7.54 -6.80
N TYR A 24 -13.00 -7.70 -5.86
CA TYR A 24 -12.82 -7.28 -4.47
C TYR A 24 -12.35 -8.46 -3.63
N LEU A 25 -11.35 -8.23 -2.79
CA LEU A 25 -10.84 -9.22 -1.84
C LEU A 25 -10.77 -8.61 -0.45
N CYS A 26 -11.45 -9.25 0.50
CA CYS A 26 -11.32 -8.97 1.93
C CYS A 26 -10.34 -9.96 2.56
N SER A 27 -9.04 -9.69 2.44
CA SER A 27 -7.97 -10.60 2.90
C SER A 27 -7.69 -10.57 4.40
N HIS A 28 -8.30 -9.67 5.17
CA HIS A 28 -7.99 -9.48 6.60
C HIS A 28 -9.22 -9.65 7.49
N ALA A 29 -8.99 -10.04 8.74
CA ALA A 29 -10.02 -10.04 9.77
C ALA A 29 -10.26 -8.60 10.28
N GLY A 30 -11.49 -8.11 10.13
CA GLY A 30 -11.93 -6.83 10.68
C GLY A 30 -11.92 -6.85 12.21
N ILE A 31 -11.07 -6.03 12.83
CA ILE A 31 -10.97 -5.93 14.30
C ILE A 31 -12.01 -4.94 14.83
N GLN A 32 -12.22 -3.84 14.12
CA GLN A 32 -13.10 -2.75 14.51
C GLN A 32 -13.74 -2.12 13.28
N GLY A 33 -15.03 -1.81 13.39
CA GLY A 33 -15.79 -1.20 12.30
C GLY A 33 -16.11 -2.16 11.16
N ILE A 34 -16.30 -1.60 9.97
CA ILE A 34 -16.59 -2.34 8.74
C ILE A 34 -15.28 -2.59 8.00
N SER A 35 -14.98 -3.85 7.69
CA SER A 35 -13.82 -4.21 6.87
C SER A 35 -13.92 -3.54 5.51
N ARG A 36 -12.81 -2.95 5.03
CA ARG A 36 -12.72 -2.37 3.69
C ARG A 36 -12.06 -3.39 2.75
N PRO A 37 -12.80 -4.03 1.84
CA PRO A 37 -12.20 -4.92 0.85
C PRO A 37 -11.30 -4.13 -0.09
N ALA A 38 -10.17 -4.72 -0.48
CA ALA A 38 -9.30 -4.14 -1.49
C ALA A 38 -9.85 -4.48 -2.88
N HIS A 39 -9.89 -3.48 -3.77
CA HIS A 39 -10.28 -3.65 -5.17
C HIS A 39 -9.02 -3.87 -6.01
N TYR A 40 -8.95 -5.01 -6.68
CA TYR A 40 -7.85 -5.39 -7.55
C TYR A 40 -8.33 -5.35 -8.99
N HIS A 41 -7.55 -4.70 -9.85
CA HIS A 41 -7.83 -4.61 -11.28
C HIS A 41 -6.61 -5.11 -12.05
N VAL A 42 -6.80 -6.14 -12.86
CA VAL A 42 -5.78 -6.72 -13.72
C VAL A 42 -5.69 -5.90 -15.00
N LEU A 43 -4.73 -4.98 -15.03
CA LEU A 43 -4.51 -4.10 -16.18
C LEU A 43 -3.79 -4.80 -17.34
N TRP A 44 -2.92 -5.77 -17.01
CA TRP A 44 -2.10 -6.48 -17.98
C TRP A 44 -1.74 -7.87 -17.46
N ASP A 45 -1.95 -8.89 -18.29
CA ASP A 45 -1.58 -10.28 -17.97
C ASP A 45 -1.09 -11.03 -19.22
N GLU A 46 0.20 -11.37 -19.23
CA GLU A 46 0.83 -12.23 -20.25
C GLU A 46 0.94 -13.69 -19.80
N ASN A 47 0.69 -13.97 -18.52
CA ASN A 47 0.82 -15.30 -17.94
C ASN A 47 -0.47 -16.13 -18.11
N ASN A 48 -1.54 -15.52 -18.62
CA ASN A 48 -2.86 -16.12 -18.83
C ASN A 48 -3.41 -16.76 -17.54
N PHE A 49 -3.43 -15.99 -16.45
CA PHE A 49 -4.01 -16.44 -15.19
C PHE A 49 -5.51 -16.69 -15.32
N THR A 50 -5.99 -17.74 -14.64
CA THR A 50 -7.41 -17.90 -14.37
C THR A 50 -7.85 -16.96 -13.25
N ALA A 51 -9.15 -16.68 -13.18
CA ALA A 51 -9.68 -15.81 -12.12
C ALA A 51 -9.37 -16.36 -10.73
N ASP A 52 -9.67 -17.65 -10.50
CA ASP A 52 -9.34 -18.33 -9.24
C ASP A 52 -7.84 -18.30 -8.93
N GLY A 53 -7.00 -18.42 -9.97
CA GLY A 53 -5.55 -18.42 -9.85
C GLY A 53 -5.01 -17.10 -9.30
N ILE A 54 -5.42 -15.97 -9.88
CA ILE A 54 -4.96 -14.67 -9.42
C ILE A 54 -5.56 -14.28 -8.06
N GLN A 55 -6.83 -14.62 -7.82
CA GLN A 55 -7.50 -14.36 -6.56
C GLN A 55 -6.84 -15.13 -5.41
N SER A 56 -6.56 -16.42 -5.62
CA SER A 56 -5.85 -17.27 -4.65
C SER A 56 -4.43 -16.80 -4.41
N LEU A 57 -3.69 -16.46 -5.47
CA LEU A 57 -2.34 -15.91 -5.37
C LEU A 57 -2.32 -14.63 -4.55
N THR A 58 -3.21 -13.69 -4.86
CA THR A 58 -3.34 -12.40 -4.16
C THR A 58 -3.65 -12.62 -2.67
N ASN A 59 -4.59 -13.51 -2.36
CA ASN A 59 -4.93 -13.84 -0.98
C ASN A 59 -3.76 -14.49 -0.24
N ASN A 60 -3.05 -15.44 -0.87
CA ASN A 60 -1.88 -16.10 -0.28
C ASN A 60 -0.75 -15.12 0.02
N LEU A 61 -0.50 -14.17 -0.89
CA LEU A 61 0.49 -13.11 -0.68
C LEU A 61 0.15 -12.27 0.57
N CYS A 62 -1.12 -12.02 0.88
CA CYS A 62 -1.51 -11.26 2.09
C CYS A 62 -1.04 -11.89 3.41
N TYR A 63 -0.64 -13.17 3.43
CA TYR A 63 -0.09 -13.84 4.61
C TYR A 63 1.43 -13.75 4.73
N THR A 64 2.14 -13.21 3.73
CA THR A 64 3.62 -13.16 3.74
C THR A 64 4.17 -11.87 4.35
N TYR A 65 3.36 -11.12 5.08
CA TYR A 65 3.79 -9.86 5.68
C TYR A 65 4.63 -10.09 6.94
N ALA A 66 5.93 -9.80 6.86
CA ALA A 66 6.88 -10.14 7.91
C ALA A 66 6.69 -9.37 9.24
N ARG A 67 5.94 -8.27 9.29
CA ARG A 67 5.83 -7.43 10.50
C ARG A 67 4.72 -7.90 11.46
N CYS A 68 3.82 -8.79 11.04
CA CYS A 68 2.83 -9.38 11.94
C CYS A 68 2.43 -10.81 11.52
N THR A 69 1.98 -11.61 12.47
CA THR A 69 1.51 -13.00 12.23
C THR A 69 0.04 -13.04 11.79
N ARG A 70 -0.40 -12.05 11.01
CA ARG A 70 -1.78 -11.87 10.58
C ARG A 70 -1.83 -11.49 9.11
N SER A 71 -2.90 -11.92 8.44
CA SER A 71 -3.15 -11.44 7.08
C SER A 71 -3.45 -9.95 7.07
N VAL A 72 -2.86 -9.25 6.10
CA VAL A 72 -3.02 -7.81 5.87
C VAL A 72 -4.07 -7.52 4.81
N SER A 73 -4.58 -6.29 4.78
CA SER A 73 -5.66 -5.86 3.88
C SER A 73 -5.25 -5.63 2.43
N VAL A 74 -3.94 -5.49 2.17
CA VAL A 74 -3.35 -5.24 0.85
C VAL A 74 -2.09 -6.10 0.73
N VAL A 75 -1.80 -6.61 -0.46
CA VAL A 75 -0.64 -7.47 -0.72
C VAL A 75 0.68 -6.85 -0.19
N PRO A 76 1.56 -7.64 0.46
CA PRO A 76 2.77 -7.12 1.10
C PRO A 76 3.71 -6.33 0.20
N PRO A 77 3.90 -6.67 -1.10
CA PRO A 77 4.72 -5.84 -1.99
C PRO A 77 4.24 -4.38 -2.07
N ALA A 78 2.93 -4.16 -2.23
CA ALA A 78 2.36 -2.82 -2.26
C ALA A 78 2.44 -2.14 -0.87
N TYR A 79 2.24 -2.92 0.20
CA TYR A 79 2.39 -2.42 1.57
C TYR A 79 3.85 -1.98 1.86
N TYR A 80 4.83 -2.75 1.42
CA TYR A 80 6.25 -2.43 1.56
C TYR A 80 6.64 -1.20 0.75
N ALA A 81 6.11 -1.06 -0.47
CA ALA A 81 6.29 0.17 -1.25
C ALA A 81 5.74 1.40 -0.50
N HIS A 82 4.61 1.27 0.19
CA HIS A 82 4.07 2.34 1.04
C HIS A 82 5.02 2.68 2.21
N LEU A 83 5.57 1.68 2.90
CA LEU A 83 6.55 1.90 3.97
C LEU A 83 7.84 2.55 3.46
N ALA A 84 8.34 2.12 2.30
CA ALA A 84 9.51 2.70 1.66
C ALA A 84 9.27 4.17 1.27
N ALA A 85 8.12 4.47 0.66
CA ALA A 85 7.73 5.84 0.31
C ALA A 85 7.53 6.74 1.55
N PHE A 86 6.93 6.20 2.62
CA PHE A 86 6.78 6.91 3.88
C PHE A 86 8.15 7.21 4.51
N ARG A 87 9.07 6.24 4.49
CA ARG A 87 10.44 6.43 4.99
C ARG A 87 11.22 7.44 4.15
N ALA A 88 11.01 7.45 2.83
CA ALA A 88 11.63 8.40 1.92
C ALA A 88 11.28 9.86 2.24
N ARG A 89 10.08 10.13 2.78
CA ARG A 89 9.70 11.49 3.20
C ARG A 89 10.61 12.08 4.27
N PHE A 90 11.04 11.28 5.25
CA PHE A 90 11.98 11.75 6.29
C PHE A 90 13.36 12.12 5.73
N TYR A 91 13.73 11.58 4.57
CA TYR A 91 14.98 11.94 3.91
C TYR A 91 14.90 13.23 3.10
N LEU A 92 13.69 13.74 2.82
CA LEU A 92 13.44 15.02 2.16
C LEU A 92 13.28 16.18 3.16
N GLU A 93 12.90 15.89 4.41
CA GLU A 93 12.75 16.87 5.49
C GLU A 93 14.03 17.47 6.14
N PRO A 94 15.28 17.01 5.90
CA PRO A 94 16.46 17.61 6.54
C PRO A 94 16.71 19.09 6.19
N GLU A 95 16.15 19.59 5.09
CA GLU A 95 16.40 20.96 4.61
C GLU A 95 15.49 22.02 5.27
N LEU A 96 14.52 21.62 6.10
CA LEU A 96 13.56 22.56 6.73
C LEU A 96 13.86 22.89 8.20
N GLN A 97 14.81 22.21 8.85
CA GLN A 97 15.09 22.37 10.28
C GLN A 97 16.31 23.25 10.63
N GLU A 98 17.06 23.79 9.67
CA GLU A 98 18.11 24.79 10.00
C GLU A 98 17.56 26.20 10.27
N ASN A 99 16.26 26.44 10.06
CA ASN A 99 15.64 27.75 10.30
C ASN A 99 14.45 27.67 11.26
N GLY A 100 14.73 27.61 12.57
CA GLY A 100 13.85 28.18 13.59
C GLY A 100 13.06 27.20 14.47
N CYS A 101 13.13 27.47 15.77
CA CYS A 101 12.35 26.88 16.85
C CYS A 101 10.82 27.02 16.67
N GLY A 102 10.04 26.02 17.08
CA GLY A 102 8.59 26.17 17.25
C GLY A 102 7.77 24.88 17.14
N VAL A 103 7.08 24.55 18.23
CA VAL A 103 6.09 23.47 18.39
C VAL A 103 4.90 23.64 17.42
N GLY A 104 4.37 22.54 16.86
CA GLY A 104 2.99 22.52 16.35
C GLY A 104 2.72 21.55 15.20
N GLN A 105 1.91 20.53 15.46
CA GLN A 105 1.16 19.79 14.44
C GLN A 105 0.39 20.78 13.56
N GLY A 106 0.56 20.67 12.25
CA GLY A 106 -0.23 21.44 11.29
C GLY A 106 0.07 21.01 9.87
N MET A 107 -0.90 20.34 9.24
CA MET A 107 -0.94 20.09 7.81
C MET A 107 -0.88 21.44 7.07
N LYS A 108 0.32 21.89 6.68
CA LYS A 108 0.46 23.09 5.86
C LYS A 108 0.33 22.73 4.40
N ASN A 109 -0.84 23.04 3.86
CA ASN A 109 -1.15 23.01 2.43
C ASN A 109 -0.53 24.26 1.76
N THR A 110 0.78 24.24 1.51
CA THR A 110 1.44 25.32 0.75
C THR A 110 1.53 24.93 -0.72
N ARG A 111 0.55 25.37 -1.50
CA ARG A 111 0.68 25.51 -2.96
C ARG A 111 1.69 26.63 -3.23
N GLY A 112 2.97 26.28 -3.25
CA GLY A 112 4.06 27.15 -3.70
C GLY A 112 4.27 26.99 -5.20
N VAL A 113 4.06 28.05 -5.95
CA VAL A 113 4.47 28.18 -7.35
C VAL A 113 5.98 28.40 -7.36
N GLY A 114 6.75 27.41 -7.83
CA GLY A 114 8.21 27.50 -7.97
C GLY A 114 8.87 26.14 -8.13
N GLU A 115 9.39 25.87 -9.33
CA GLU A 115 10.04 24.63 -9.82
C GLU A 115 9.18 23.36 -9.88
N SER A 116 8.68 23.06 -11.09
CA SER A 116 8.06 21.79 -11.48
C SER A 116 9.09 20.65 -11.61
N GLY A 117 9.96 20.48 -10.62
CA GLY A 117 10.97 19.42 -10.56
C GLY A 117 10.76 18.56 -9.33
N VAL A 118 10.64 17.24 -9.51
CA VAL A 118 10.66 16.29 -8.39
C VAL A 118 12.04 16.36 -7.75
N ARG A 119 12.13 16.79 -6.48
CA ARG A 119 13.41 16.78 -5.75
C ARG A 119 13.95 15.34 -5.68
N PRO A 120 15.19 15.08 -6.10
CA PRO A 120 15.74 13.74 -6.10
C PRO A 120 15.92 13.25 -4.67
N LEU A 121 15.56 11.98 -4.42
CA LEU A 121 15.80 11.34 -3.14
C LEU A 121 17.31 11.14 -2.93
N PRO A 122 17.82 11.33 -1.69
CA PRO A 122 19.23 11.09 -1.42
C PRO A 122 19.58 9.61 -1.62
N ALA A 123 20.79 9.36 -2.12
CA ALA A 123 21.26 8.02 -2.40
C ALA A 123 21.37 7.18 -1.12
N LEU A 124 20.82 5.97 -1.15
CA LEU A 124 20.98 4.98 -0.09
C LEU A 124 22.43 4.50 -0.02
N LYS A 125 22.95 4.37 1.20
CA LYS A 125 24.28 3.78 1.46
C LYS A 125 24.32 2.34 0.97
N GLU A 126 25.46 1.89 0.47
CA GLU A 126 25.58 0.58 -0.19
C GLU A 126 25.24 -0.60 0.72
N ASN A 127 25.59 -0.49 2.00
CA ASN A 127 25.31 -1.51 3.01
C ASN A 127 23.81 -1.72 3.28
N VAL A 128 22.95 -0.77 2.90
CA VAL A 128 21.50 -0.87 3.11
C VAL A 128 20.69 -1.09 1.82
N LYS A 129 21.34 -1.12 0.65
CA LYS A 129 20.64 -1.31 -0.64
C LYS A 129 19.96 -2.67 -0.78
N ARG A 130 20.48 -3.70 -0.10
CA ARG A 130 19.99 -5.10 -0.18
C ARG A 130 19.18 -5.55 1.03
N VAL A 131 18.81 -4.64 1.93
CA VAL A 131 18.04 -4.96 3.14
C VAL A 131 16.70 -4.24 3.12
N MET A 132 15.70 -4.80 3.80
CA MET A 132 14.39 -4.18 3.98
C MET A 132 14.45 -3.11 5.07
N PHE A 133 15.30 -2.08 4.89
CA PHE A 133 15.51 -1.02 5.88
C PHE A 133 14.25 -0.21 6.20
N TYR A 134 13.20 -0.32 5.38
CA TYR A 134 11.90 0.35 5.55
C TYR A 134 10.88 -0.44 6.38
N CYS A 135 11.19 -1.68 6.76
CA CYS A 135 10.37 -2.48 7.69
C CYS A 135 10.58 -2.07 9.15
#